data_AF-A0A9U8EG50-F1
#
_entry.id   AF-A0A9U8EG50-F1
#
_cell.length_a   1.000
_cell.length_b   1.000
_cell.length_c   1.000
_cell.angle_alpha   90.00
_cell.angle_beta   90.00
_cell.angle_gamma   90.00
#
_symmetry.space_group_name_H-M   'P 1'
#
loop_
_entity.id
_entity.type
_entity.pdbx_description
1 polymer ?
#
loop_
_entity_poly.entity_id
_entity_poly.type
_entity_poly.pdbx_seq_one_letter_code
_entity_poly.pdbx_strand_id
1 'polypeptide(L)'
;MEEEIRLATTIIQSQERLLLFIDSSVSEANGITKQDLDLGKEQASKCLNALREQKSFLEKSDVDFSPLCLRTDDLVELKQLVLMHIPSSLNAETCTKITHLVQSAFNGQCKAILSITLLTCPWYELSKRERGEQAKHNILYIIFTSADEHFFAPANSQIREEASVIDLAWLCAIELTHFGRALARGLTRSVQALHCSKEAEIFSTQEWNNLKQNLTFLKIAGTKTFKQACLGQALGVGKKKKQGAFKLRPGTSIFKICQSFRLCHLVEQALKQNDDISTVDESQLSLVASKAVDLICQFYDHPDSVKCKHELFDLLCQWVNELKADHRVIEMDSDKKNQTFISTTLGSWLTSTRLQGKKIKPFAALPDDHSQLLKIMQEIGGPMAKIQPEQILLVTIAGSALYNLKVPDSDVDYLVVYALPTETLLSATSKVQECYECRGQHQVIEYGAYEARTFCEMLLKCSVILLEILYTDEHVYSNHLWQELSKHKKEFVTEKAILQYLGLIKNNMKSIATGKLVHSVKRDRKLFYQNFHKLHCLQYMMTGEVPPVRLNGPIRDFVMNVRTQHEGEWSRESILKQLHDQYRDVKEKLAQRESRLKENPDYNLCMQWLMTCRGL
;
A
#
# COMPACT_ATOMS: atom_id res chain seq x y z
N MET A 1 -23.73 23.05 14.65
CA MET A 1 -22.33 22.62 14.54
C MET A 1 -21.56 22.83 15.84
N GLU A 2 -21.31 24.06 16.30
CA GLU A 2 -20.54 24.28 17.55
C GLU A 2 -21.17 23.64 18.79
N GLU A 3 -22.50 23.77 18.96
CA GLU A 3 -23.22 23.15 20.08
C GLU A 3 -23.19 21.62 20.02
N GLU A 4 -23.25 21.03 18.82
CA GLU A 4 -23.18 19.57 18.62
C GLU A 4 -21.79 19.04 19.00
N ILE A 5 -20.73 19.76 18.61
CA ILE A 5 -19.34 19.43 18.98
C ILE A 5 -19.15 19.55 20.49
N ARG A 6 -19.73 20.58 21.14
CA ARG A 6 -19.69 20.76 22.61
C ARG A 6 -20.37 19.61 23.34
N LEU A 7 -21.55 19.19 22.87
CA LEU A 7 -22.28 18.05 23.43
C LEU A 7 -21.50 16.74 23.23
N ALA A 8 -20.99 16.47 22.02
CA ALA A 8 -20.16 15.31 21.75
C ALA A 8 -18.92 15.26 22.66
N THR A 9 -18.26 16.40 22.85
CA THR A 9 -17.11 16.55 23.76
C THR A 9 -17.48 16.18 25.20
N THR A 10 -18.61 16.66 25.70
CA THR A 10 -19.09 16.39 27.07
C THR A 10 -19.41 14.91 27.28
N ILE A 11 -20.03 14.27 26.29
CA ILE A 11 -20.35 12.84 26.33
C ILE A 11 -19.07 12.01 26.33
N ILE A 12 -18.12 12.33 25.45
CA ILE A 12 -16.81 11.65 25.40
C ILE A 12 -16.06 11.78 26.72
N GLN A 13 -15.99 12.98 27.31
CA GLN A 13 -15.33 13.18 28.60
C GLN A 13 -16.00 12.39 29.72
N SER A 14 -17.34 12.34 29.73
CA SER A 14 -18.09 11.50 30.69
C SER A 14 -17.72 10.02 30.55
N GLN A 15 -17.59 9.54 29.31
CA GLN A 15 -17.18 8.17 29.02
C GLN A 15 -15.71 7.89 29.41
N GLU A 16 -14.80 8.86 29.24
CA GLU A 16 -13.41 8.77 29.70
C GLU A 16 -13.33 8.71 31.23
N ARG A 17 -14.11 9.52 31.94
CA ARG A 17 -14.20 9.47 33.42
C ARG A 17 -14.72 8.11 33.91
N LEU A 18 -15.71 7.54 33.24
CA LEU A 18 -16.20 6.19 33.52
C LEU A 18 -15.10 5.14 33.35
N LEU A 19 -14.35 5.20 32.24
CA LEU A 19 -13.23 4.28 32.01
C LEU A 19 -12.12 4.43 33.05
N LEU A 20 -11.78 5.66 33.47
CA LEU A 20 -10.84 5.89 34.57
C LEU A 20 -11.33 5.29 35.88
N PHE A 21 -12.61 5.48 36.21
CA PHE A 21 -13.22 4.92 37.41
C PHE A 21 -13.13 3.38 37.41
N ILE A 22 -13.49 2.73 36.30
CA ILE A 22 -13.38 1.26 36.15
C ILE A 22 -11.90 0.81 36.24
N ASP A 23 -10.96 1.58 35.70
CA ASP A 23 -9.52 1.30 35.81
C ASP A 23 -8.99 1.41 37.26
N SER A 24 -9.54 2.33 38.06
CA SER A 24 -9.15 2.55 39.46
C SER A 24 -9.86 1.64 40.47
N SER A 25 -10.95 0.99 40.06
CA SER A 25 -11.77 0.17 40.95
C SER A 25 -11.06 -1.13 41.32
N VAL A 26 -10.87 -1.37 42.63
CA VAL A 26 -10.30 -2.62 43.14
C VAL A 26 -11.39 -3.71 43.19
N SER A 27 -11.07 -4.86 42.61
CA SER A 27 -11.92 -6.06 42.42
C SER A 27 -12.53 -6.68 43.70
N GLU A 28 -12.27 -6.16 44.89
CA GLU A 28 -12.44 -6.93 46.12
C GLU A 28 -13.70 -6.58 46.94
N ALA A 29 -14.42 -5.49 46.63
CA ALA A 29 -15.48 -5.01 47.51
C ALA A 29 -16.91 -5.48 47.18
N ASN A 30 -17.25 -5.81 45.92
CA ASN A 30 -18.65 -5.83 45.48
C ASN A 30 -19.12 -7.08 44.68
N GLY A 31 -18.40 -8.21 44.76
CA GLY A 31 -18.81 -9.43 44.04
C GLY A 31 -18.70 -9.36 42.50
N ILE A 32 -18.09 -8.30 41.98
CA ILE A 32 -17.79 -8.12 40.55
C ILE A 32 -16.52 -8.93 40.25
N THR A 33 -16.60 -9.87 39.32
CA THR A 33 -15.42 -10.66 38.94
C THR A 33 -14.48 -9.85 38.07
N LYS A 34 -13.21 -10.25 38.00
CA LYS A 34 -12.25 -9.69 37.04
C LYS A 34 -12.78 -9.78 35.59
N GLN A 35 -13.49 -10.86 35.25
CA GLN A 35 -14.08 -11.06 33.94
C GLN A 35 -15.18 -10.03 33.63
N ASP A 36 -16.00 -9.68 34.63
CA ASP A 36 -17.04 -8.65 34.49
C ASP A 36 -16.41 -7.26 34.30
N LEU A 37 -15.34 -6.95 35.03
CA LEU A 37 -14.56 -5.72 34.85
C LEU A 37 -13.94 -5.64 33.45
N ASP A 38 -13.32 -6.72 32.97
CA ASP A 38 -12.70 -6.77 31.65
C ASP A 38 -13.75 -6.60 30.53
N LEU A 39 -14.93 -7.23 30.66
CA LEU A 39 -16.05 -7.05 29.73
C LEU A 39 -16.58 -5.61 29.75
N GLY A 40 -16.77 -5.03 30.94
CA GLY A 40 -17.20 -3.64 31.10
C GLY A 40 -16.21 -2.65 30.48
N LYS A 41 -14.90 -2.87 30.65
CA LYS A 41 -13.84 -2.08 30.00
C LYS A 41 -13.90 -2.19 28.49
N GLU A 42 -14.11 -3.39 27.96
CA GLU A 42 -14.23 -3.62 26.52
C GLU A 42 -15.42 -2.85 25.93
N GLN A 43 -16.60 -3.00 26.53
CA GLN A 43 -17.81 -2.31 26.10
C GLN A 43 -17.68 -0.79 26.20
N ALA A 44 -17.17 -0.29 27.32
CA ALA A 44 -16.94 1.14 27.52
C ALA A 44 -15.93 1.71 26.52
N SER A 45 -14.89 0.95 26.16
CA SER A 45 -13.90 1.33 25.14
C SER A 45 -14.50 1.35 23.73
N LYS A 46 -15.35 0.36 23.38
CA LYS A 46 -16.07 0.35 22.10
C LYS A 46 -16.99 1.57 21.96
N CYS A 47 -17.75 1.88 23.01
CA CYS A 47 -18.61 3.06 23.05
C CYS A 47 -17.79 4.35 22.88
N LEU A 48 -16.67 4.48 23.61
CA LEU A 48 -15.78 5.64 23.50
C LEU A 48 -15.25 5.83 22.07
N ASN A 49 -14.84 4.75 21.40
CA ASN A 49 -14.36 4.84 20.02
C ASN A 49 -15.46 5.28 19.05
N ALA A 50 -16.67 4.72 19.17
CA ALA A 50 -17.81 5.15 18.36
C ALA A 50 -18.15 6.63 18.57
N LEU A 51 -18.11 7.12 19.82
CA LEU A 51 -18.33 8.54 20.12
C LEU A 51 -17.25 9.44 19.50
N ARG A 52 -15.98 9.02 19.52
CA ARG A 52 -14.89 9.74 18.86
C ARG A 52 -15.05 9.80 17.35
N GLU A 53 -15.49 8.72 16.73
CA GLU A 53 -15.83 8.69 15.29
C GLU A 53 -16.94 9.71 14.97
N GLN A 54 -18.01 9.74 15.76
CA GLN A 54 -19.09 10.72 15.59
C GLN A 54 -18.60 12.18 15.74
N LYS A 55 -17.79 12.45 16.77
CA LYS A 55 -17.18 13.79 16.94
C LYS A 55 -16.29 14.15 15.75
N SER A 56 -15.48 13.21 15.26
CA SER A 56 -14.59 13.44 14.11
C SER A 56 -15.36 13.79 12.84
N PHE A 57 -16.54 13.19 12.63
CA PHE A 57 -17.45 13.55 11.54
C PHE A 57 -18.03 14.96 11.70
N LEU A 58 -18.50 15.32 12.90
CA LEU A 58 -19.02 16.65 13.20
C LEU A 58 -17.96 17.75 13.01
N GLU A 59 -16.70 17.46 13.34
CA GLU A 59 -15.55 18.35 13.18
C GLU A 59 -14.91 18.28 11.78
N LYS A 60 -15.40 17.42 10.88
CA LYS A 60 -14.82 17.13 9.56
C LYS A 60 -13.34 16.74 9.63
N SER A 61 -12.94 16.07 10.70
CA SER A 61 -11.61 15.48 10.89
C SER A 61 -11.57 14.00 10.52
N ASP A 62 -12.68 13.42 10.11
CA ASP A 62 -12.80 12.05 9.65
C ASP A 62 -12.34 11.86 8.19
N VAL A 63 -12.04 12.95 7.48
CA VAL A 63 -11.53 12.92 6.11
C VAL A 63 -10.27 12.05 6.03
N ASP A 64 -10.34 11.02 5.20
CA ASP A 64 -9.25 10.09 4.92
C ASP A 64 -9.31 9.64 3.45
N PHE A 65 -8.32 8.86 3.04
CA PHE A 65 -8.30 8.21 1.73
C PHE A 65 -9.53 7.33 1.53
N SER A 66 -10.29 7.66 0.48
CA SER A 66 -11.44 6.88 0.06
C SER A 66 -11.07 5.98 -1.12
N PRO A 67 -11.13 4.64 -0.96
CA PRO A 67 -10.96 3.71 -2.07
C PRO A 67 -12.00 3.94 -3.17
N LEU A 68 -11.65 3.56 -4.40
CA LEU A 68 -12.58 3.62 -5.52
C LEU A 68 -13.79 2.71 -5.26
N CYS A 69 -15.00 3.23 -5.42
CA CYS A 69 -16.24 2.45 -5.30
C CYS A 69 -17.11 2.62 -6.56
N LEU A 70 -17.51 1.51 -7.18
CA LEU A 70 -18.38 1.53 -8.34
C LEU A 70 -19.84 1.72 -7.93
N ARG A 71 -20.58 2.54 -8.68
CA ARG A 71 -22.04 2.66 -8.50
C ARG A 71 -22.71 1.35 -8.88
N THR A 72 -23.54 0.83 -7.97
CA THR A 72 -24.11 -0.53 -8.10
C THR A 72 -25.21 -0.66 -9.14
N ASP A 73 -25.94 0.42 -9.41
CA ASP A 73 -27.16 0.41 -10.22
C ASP A 73 -26.88 -0.04 -11.67
N ASP A 74 -25.74 0.37 -12.22
CA ASP A 74 -25.32 0.05 -13.60
C ASP A 74 -24.69 -1.35 -13.73
N LEU A 75 -24.29 -1.99 -12.62
CA LEU A 75 -23.51 -3.23 -12.67
C LEU A 75 -24.35 -4.45 -13.06
N VAL A 76 -25.65 -4.44 -12.79
CA VAL A 76 -26.53 -5.57 -13.10
C VAL A 76 -26.67 -5.74 -14.62
N GLU A 77 -27.01 -4.66 -15.32
CA GLU A 77 -27.13 -4.67 -16.77
C GLU A 77 -25.77 -4.91 -17.45
N LEU A 78 -24.72 -4.24 -16.95
CA LEU A 78 -23.36 -4.45 -17.47
C LEU A 78 -22.93 -5.91 -17.36
N LYS A 79 -23.19 -6.57 -16.23
CA LYS A 79 -22.89 -7.99 -16.03
C LYS A 79 -23.63 -8.88 -17.03
N GLN A 80 -24.91 -8.60 -17.30
CA GLN A 80 -25.68 -9.36 -18.28
C GLN A 80 -25.05 -9.25 -19.67
N LEU A 81 -24.68 -8.05 -20.10
CA LEU A 81 -24.02 -7.84 -21.40
C LEU A 81 -22.70 -8.62 -21.49
N VAL A 82 -21.87 -8.56 -20.44
CA VAL A 82 -20.57 -9.27 -20.40
C VAL A 82 -20.75 -10.79 -20.51
N LEU A 83 -21.79 -11.35 -19.89
CA LEU A 83 -22.04 -12.79 -19.82
C LEU A 83 -22.91 -13.33 -20.97
N MET A 84 -23.34 -12.48 -21.92
CA MET A 84 -24.14 -12.90 -23.09
C MET A 84 -23.43 -12.72 -24.43
N HIS A 85 -22.32 -11.97 -24.45
CA HIS A 85 -21.56 -11.68 -25.65
C HIS A 85 -20.20 -12.35 -25.62
N ILE A 86 -19.74 -12.79 -26.79
CA ILE A 86 -18.33 -13.10 -27.09
C ILE A 86 -17.78 -12.03 -28.04
N PRO A 87 -16.46 -11.91 -28.24
CA PRO A 87 -15.86 -10.87 -29.08
C PRO A 87 -16.50 -10.77 -30.47
N SER A 88 -16.65 -11.90 -31.16
CA SER A 88 -17.27 -11.96 -32.50
C SER A 88 -18.75 -11.57 -32.57
N SER A 89 -19.42 -11.45 -31.42
CA SER A 89 -20.83 -11.05 -31.32
C SER A 89 -21.04 -9.60 -30.88
N LEU A 90 -19.96 -8.87 -30.58
CA LEU A 90 -20.03 -7.46 -30.22
C LEU A 90 -20.29 -6.62 -31.48
N ASN A 91 -21.27 -5.72 -31.40
CA ASN A 91 -21.56 -4.73 -32.43
C ASN A 91 -21.40 -3.32 -31.86
N ALA A 92 -21.44 -2.30 -32.72
CA ALA A 92 -21.23 -0.91 -32.33
C ALA A 92 -22.23 -0.41 -31.26
N GLU A 93 -23.48 -0.86 -31.32
CA GLU A 93 -24.52 -0.49 -30.36
C GLU A 93 -24.21 -1.08 -28.97
N THR A 94 -23.91 -2.37 -28.90
CA THR A 94 -23.52 -3.04 -27.66
C THR A 94 -22.24 -2.43 -27.08
N CYS A 95 -21.23 -2.14 -27.91
CA CYS A 95 -20.00 -1.49 -27.44
C CYS A 95 -20.26 -0.09 -26.88
N THR A 96 -21.13 0.69 -27.52
CA THR A 96 -21.53 2.02 -27.04
C THR A 96 -22.24 1.91 -25.70
N LYS A 97 -23.15 0.94 -25.57
CA LYS A 97 -23.90 0.69 -24.33
C LYS A 97 -23.01 0.25 -23.17
N ILE A 98 -22.09 -0.70 -23.41
CA ILE A 98 -21.12 -1.13 -22.39
C ILE A 98 -20.25 0.05 -21.96
N THR A 99 -19.73 0.82 -22.92
CA THR A 99 -18.92 2.01 -22.65
C THR A 99 -19.67 3.01 -21.77
N HIS A 100 -20.93 3.30 -22.08
CA HIS A 100 -21.76 4.20 -21.28
C HIS A 100 -21.97 3.70 -19.85
N LEU A 101 -22.34 2.43 -19.66
CA LEU A 101 -22.52 1.83 -18.33
C LEU A 101 -21.24 1.87 -17.51
N VAL A 102 -20.09 1.58 -18.13
CA VAL A 102 -18.78 1.67 -17.49
C VAL A 102 -18.46 3.12 -17.11
N GLN A 103 -18.66 4.09 -18.00
CA GLN A 103 -18.45 5.51 -17.69
C GLN A 103 -19.36 6.01 -16.56
N SER A 104 -20.63 5.58 -16.53
CA SER A 104 -21.57 5.90 -15.45
C SER A 104 -21.12 5.30 -14.11
N ALA A 105 -20.71 4.03 -14.10
CA ALA A 105 -20.24 3.34 -12.89
C ALA A 105 -18.99 3.98 -12.28
N PHE A 106 -18.11 4.57 -13.12
CA PHE A 106 -16.88 5.26 -12.72
C PHE A 106 -17.03 6.78 -12.58
N ASN A 107 -18.22 7.34 -12.75
CA ASN A 107 -18.43 8.78 -12.77
C ASN A 107 -18.04 9.44 -11.43
N GLY A 108 -17.07 10.36 -11.50
CA GLY A 108 -16.49 11.05 -10.35
C GLY A 108 -15.51 10.22 -9.52
N GLN A 109 -15.18 9.00 -9.95
CA GLN A 109 -14.33 8.05 -9.21
C GLN A 109 -12.94 7.89 -9.82
N CYS A 110 -12.78 8.19 -11.11
CA CYS A 110 -11.49 8.14 -11.81
C CYS A 110 -11.31 9.36 -12.71
N LYS A 111 -10.07 9.63 -13.10
CA LYS A 111 -9.69 10.72 -14.00
C LYS A 111 -10.10 10.40 -15.43
N ALA A 112 -9.79 9.20 -15.91
CA ALA A 112 -10.18 8.74 -17.24
C ALA A 112 -10.13 7.21 -17.34
N ILE A 113 -10.95 6.66 -18.23
CA ILE A 113 -10.90 5.26 -18.66
C ILE A 113 -10.04 5.21 -19.93
N LEU A 114 -9.05 4.31 -19.96
CA LEU A 114 -8.11 4.19 -21.07
C LEU A 114 -8.49 3.11 -22.07
N SER A 115 -9.05 2.00 -21.56
CA SER A 115 -9.44 0.85 -22.36
C SER A 115 -10.51 0.02 -21.65
N ILE A 116 -11.41 -0.54 -22.45
CA ILE A 116 -12.41 -1.54 -22.06
C ILE A 116 -12.25 -2.71 -23.03
N THR A 117 -11.95 -3.90 -22.50
CA THR A 117 -11.71 -5.10 -23.29
C THR A 117 -12.52 -6.27 -22.76
N LEU A 118 -13.20 -7.01 -23.64
CA LEU A 118 -13.88 -8.25 -23.29
C LEU A 118 -12.89 -9.41 -23.40
N LEU A 119 -12.38 -9.88 -22.26
CA LEU A 119 -11.48 -11.03 -22.23
C LEU A 119 -12.26 -12.32 -22.15
N THR A 120 -12.07 -13.17 -23.15
CA THR A 120 -12.61 -14.52 -23.22
C THR A 120 -11.48 -15.55 -23.32
N CYS A 121 -11.78 -16.81 -23.03
CA CYS A 121 -10.82 -17.89 -23.19
C CYS A 121 -11.15 -18.63 -24.48
N PRO A 122 -10.40 -18.41 -25.59
CA PRO A 122 -10.77 -19.01 -26.88
C PRO A 122 -10.75 -20.55 -26.82
N TRP A 123 -9.87 -21.13 -26.01
CA TRP A 123 -9.85 -22.57 -25.72
C TRP A 123 -11.09 -23.09 -24.98
N TYR A 124 -11.77 -22.26 -24.18
CA TYR A 124 -13.02 -22.65 -23.52
C TYR A 124 -14.21 -22.47 -24.47
N GLU A 125 -14.18 -21.44 -25.32
CA GLU A 125 -15.23 -21.21 -26.32
C GLU A 125 -15.42 -22.42 -27.23
N LEU A 126 -14.32 -23.08 -27.63
CA LEU A 126 -14.35 -24.33 -28.41
C LEU A 126 -15.12 -25.47 -27.73
N SER A 127 -15.19 -25.49 -26.39
CA SER A 127 -15.93 -26.51 -25.65
C SER A 127 -17.45 -26.32 -25.68
N LYS A 128 -17.94 -25.18 -26.20
CA LYS A 128 -19.35 -24.79 -26.11
C LYS A 128 -19.90 -24.44 -27.48
N ARG A 129 -21.16 -24.84 -27.72
CA ARG A 129 -21.89 -24.52 -28.96
C ARG A 129 -22.71 -23.24 -28.83
N GLU A 130 -23.30 -23.02 -27.66
CA GLU A 130 -24.16 -21.86 -27.40
C GLU A 130 -23.36 -20.67 -26.91
N ARG A 131 -23.65 -19.49 -27.48
CA ARG A 131 -22.96 -18.23 -27.18
C ARG A 131 -22.98 -17.86 -25.70
N GLY A 132 -24.12 -18.01 -25.02
CA GLY A 132 -24.23 -17.68 -23.59
C GLY A 132 -23.34 -18.55 -22.71
N GLU A 133 -23.17 -19.81 -23.06
CA GLU A 133 -22.27 -20.72 -22.34
C GLU A 133 -20.80 -20.45 -22.67
N GLN A 134 -20.47 -20.02 -23.89
CA GLN A 134 -19.12 -19.54 -24.25
C GLN A 134 -18.73 -18.31 -23.41
N ALA A 135 -19.67 -17.38 -23.23
CA ALA A 135 -19.47 -16.13 -22.51
C ALA A 135 -19.47 -16.24 -20.97
N LYS A 136 -19.79 -17.42 -20.42
CA LYS A 136 -19.99 -17.68 -18.97
C LYS A 136 -18.84 -17.26 -18.07
N HIS A 137 -17.62 -17.27 -18.60
CA HIS A 137 -16.39 -16.97 -17.86
C HIS A 137 -15.67 -15.73 -18.38
N ASN A 138 -16.39 -14.86 -19.09
CA ASN A 138 -15.85 -13.61 -19.58
C ASN A 138 -15.44 -12.69 -18.44
N ILE A 139 -14.43 -11.88 -18.72
CA ILE A 139 -13.98 -10.81 -17.84
C ILE A 139 -13.99 -9.51 -18.64
N LEU A 140 -14.78 -8.54 -18.20
CA LEU A 140 -14.63 -7.16 -18.66
C LEU A 140 -13.41 -6.56 -18.00
N TYR A 141 -12.34 -6.37 -18.76
CA TYR A 141 -11.07 -5.84 -18.27
C TYR A 141 -10.98 -4.35 -18.58
N ILE A 142 -10.89 -3.53 -17.54
CA ILE A 142 -10.94 -2.06 -17.63
C ILE A 142 -9.62 -1.50 -17.12
N ILE A 143 -8.97 -0.65 -17.90
CA ILE A 143 -7.79 0.11 -17.46
C ILE A 143 -8.23 1.55 -17.25
N PHE A 144 -7.99 2.10 -16.05
CA PHE A 144 -8.35 3.46 -15.71
C PHE A 144 -7.18 4.22 -15.09
N THR A 145 -7.25 5.55 -15.13
CA THR A 145 -6.34 6.46 -14.44
C THR A 145 -7.03 7.05 -13.22
N SER A 146 -6.42 6.91 -12.05
CA SER A 146 -6.88 7.59 -10.84
C SER A 146 -6.56 9.09 -10.89
N ALA A 147 -7.27 9.88 -10.08
CA ALA A 147 -6.92 11.27 -9.84
C ALA A 147 -5.52 11.38 -9.20
N ASP A 148 -4.86 12.53 -9.37
CA ASP A 148 -3.47 12.71 -8.94
C ASP A 148 -3.38 12.61 -7.40
N GLU A 149 -4.37 13.15 -6.69
CA GLU A 149 -4.54 13.06 -5.23
C GLU A 149 -4.70 11.61 -4.77
N HIS A 150 -5.46 10.80 -5.52
CA HIS A 150 -5.64 9.38 -5.19
C HIS A 150 -4.34 8.59 -5.41
N PHE A 151 -3.61 8.88 -6.50
CA PHE A 151 -2.34 8.22 -6.80
C PHE A 151 -1.27 8.54 -5.76
N PHE A 152 -1.11 9.81 -5.40
CA PHE A 152 -0.11 10.25 -4.44
C PHE A 152 -0.55 10.15 -2.98
N ALA A 153 -1.76 9.69 -2.70
CA ALA A 153 -2.36 9.73 -1.37
C ALA A 153 -1.42 9.28 -0.23
N PRO A 154 -1.40 10.00 0.90
CA PRO A 154 -0.67 9.63 2.11
C PRO A 154 -1.38 8.50 2.89
N ALA A 155 -1.84 7.48 2.17
CA ALA A 155 -2.57 6.35 2.69
C ALA A 155 -1.68 5.10 2.77
N ASN A 156 -2.07 4.15 3.60
CA ASN A 156 -1.32 2.92 3.75
C ASN A 156 -1.14 2.17 2.43
N SER A 157 0.05 1.61 2.21
CA SER A 157 0.38 0.91 0.97
C SER A 157 -0.58 -0.25 0.68
N GLN A 158 -1.05 -0.98 1.69
CA GLN A 158 -1.99 -2.08 1.50
C GLN A 158 -3.35 -1.56 1.05
N ILE A 159 -3.88 -0.55 1.73
CA ILE A 159 -5.17 0.08 1.38
C ILE A 159 -5.11 0.65 -0.05
N ARG A 160 -4.00 1.26 -0.45
CA ARG A 160 -3.79 1.74 -1.82
C ARG A 160 -3.71 0.61 -2.84
N GLU A 161 -3.01 -0.48 -2.53
CA GLU A 161 -2.94 -1.67 -3.40
C GLU A 161 -4.34 -2.28 -3.58
N GLU A 162 -5.13 -2.38 -2.52
CA GLU A 162 -6.52 -2.85 -2.54
C GLU A 162 -7.45 -1.91 -3.33
N ALA A 163 -7.29 -0.59 -3.18
CA ALA A 163 -8.07 0.42 -3.92
C ALA A 163 -7.72 0.50 -5.42
N SER A 164 -6.60 -0.09 -5.84
CA SER A 164 -6.11 0.01 -7.22
C SER A 164 -6.63 -1.10 -8.14
N VAL A 165 -7.31 -2.11 -7.59
CA VAL A 165 -7.86 -3.22 -8.36
C VAL A 165 -9.26 -3.58 -7.85
N ILE A 166 -10.23 -3.62 -8.75
CA ILE A 166 -11.58 -4.08 -8.47
C ILE A 166 -11.75 -5.40 -9.23
N ASP A 167 -11.92 -6.52 -8.54
CA ASP A 167 -12.16 -7.83 -9.15
C ASP A 167 -13.49 -8.42 -8.65
N LEU A 168 -14.51 -8.42 -9.52
CA LEU A 168 -15.83 -9.00 -9.29
C LEU A 168 -15.99 -10.36 -9.99
N ALA A 169 -14.89 -11.01 -10.35
CA ALA A 169 -14.78 -12.24 -11.15
C ALA A 169 -15.22 -12.12 -12.63
N TRP A 170 -16.27 -11.35 -12.94
CA TRP A 170 -16.73 -11.06 -14.31
C TRP A 170 -16.27 -9.67 -14.81
N LEU A 171 -15.78 -8.83 -13.90
CA LEU A 171 -15.22 -7.51 -14.17
C LEU A 171 -13.91 -7.38 -13.40
N CYS A 172 -12.87 -6.90 -14.07
CA CYS A 172 -11.59 -6.59 -13.48
C CYS A 172 -11.18 -5.18 -13.92
N ALA A 173 -11.29 -4.21 -13.03
CA ALA A 173 -10.78 -2.87 -13.27
C ALA A 173 -9.43 -2.68 -12.57
N ILE A 174 -8.46 -2.16 -13.29
CA ILE A 174 -7.10 -1.97 -12.79
C ILE A 174 -6.61 -0.55 -13.06
N GLU A 175 -6.03 0.04 -12.02
CA GLU A 175 -5.41 1.36 -12.07
C GLU A 175 -4.15 1.33 -12.95
N LEU A 176 -3.90 2.38 -13.72
CA LEU A 176 -2.83 2.52 -14.72
C LEU A 176 -1.46 2.01 -14.24
N THR A 177 -1.00 2.44 -13.06
CA THR A 177 0.33 2.06 -12.54
C THR A 177 0.35 0.58 -12.12
N HIS A 178 -0.76 0.06 -11.60
CA HIS A 178 -0.88 -1.38 -11.30
C HIS A 178 -0.90 -2.22 -12.58
N PHE A 179 -1.59 -1.75 -13.63
CA PHE A 179 -1.55 -2.37 -14.94
C PHE A 179 -0.12 -2.37 -15.51
N GLY A 180 0.60 -1.25 -15.45
CA GLY A 180 2.00 -1.17 -15.90
C GLY A 180 2.92 -2.15 -15.19
N ARG A 181 2.80 -2.28 -13.86
CA ARG A 181 3.57 -3.28 -13.06
C ARG A 181 3.19 -4.71 -13.41
N ALA A 182 1.90 -4.98 -13.60
CA ALA A 182 1.40 -6.28 -14.00
C ALA A 182 1.94 -6.69 -15.38
N LEU A 183 1.88 -5.76 -16.33
CA LEU A 183 2.36 -5.96 -17.70
C LEU A 183 3.89 -6.13 -17.76
N ALA A 184 4.66 -5.33 -17.03
CA ALA A 184 6.12 -5.47 -16.94
C ALA A 184 6.55 -6.84 -16.38
N ARG A 185 5.76 -7.40 -15.44
CA ARG A 185 5.95 -8.76 -14.93
C ARG A 185 5.42 -9.85 -15.85
N GLY A 186 4.80 -9.50 -16.97
CA GLY A 186 4.21 -10.44 -17.91
C GLY A 186 2.95 -11.14 -17.36
N LEU A 187 2.15 -10.47 -16.53
CA LEU A 187 0.90 -11.06 -16.05
C LEU A 187 -0.07 -11.23 -17.22
N THR A 188 -0.53 -12.47 -17.41
CA THR A 188 -1.17 -12.93 -18.64
C THR A 188 -2.48 -12.21 -18.96
N ARG A 189 -3.29 -11.85 -17.96
CA ARG A 189 -4.50 -11.04 -18.17
C ARG A 189 -4.18 -9.66 -18.76
N SER A 190 -3.14 -9.00 -18.26
CA SER A 190 -2.71 -7.68 -18.74
C SER A 190 -2.11 -7.75 -20.14
N VAL A 191 -1.32 -8.80 -20.42
CA VAL A 191 -0.80 -9.08 -21.77
C VAL A 191 -1.95 -9.34 -22.75
N GLN A 192 -2.96 -10.10 -22.36
CA GLN A 192 -4.13 -10.38 -23.19
C GLN A 192 -4.99 -9.14 -23.44
N ALA A 193 -5.15 -8.27 -22.44
CA ALA A 193 -5.86 -7.00 -22.65
C ALA A 193 -5.13 -6.11 -23.67
N LEU A 194 -3.79 -6.05 -23.61
CA LEU A 194 -3.01 -5.28 -24.57
C LEU A 194 -2.97 -5.91 -25.97
N HIS A 195 -3.02 -7.23 -26.08
CA HIS A 195 -2.89 -7.97 -27.34
C HIS A 195 -4.16 -8.76 -27.70
N CYS A 196 -5.33 -8.22 -27.36
CA CYS A 196 -6.61 -8.81 -27.72
C CYS A 196 -6.90 -8.64 -29.22
N SER A 197 -7.86 -9.41 -29.74
CA SER A 197 -8.39 -9.14 -31.09
C SER A 197 -9.10 -7.79 -31.14
N LYS A 198 -9.31 -7.29 -32.36
CA LYS A 198 -10.04 -6.04 -32.59
C LYS A 198 -11.50 -6.17 -32.16
N GLU A 199 -12.10 -7.35 -32.33
CA GLU A 199 -13.49 -7.63 -31.94
C GLU A 199 -13.68 -7.64 -30.41
N ALA A 200 -12.62 -7.92 -29.65
CA ALA A 200 -12.66 -7.91 -28.19
C ALA A 200 -12.51 -6.49 -27.59
N GLU A 201 -12.07 -5.52 -28.39
CA GLU A 201 -11.88 -4.14 -27.97
C GLU A 201 -13.21 -3.38 -28.02
N ILE A 202 -13.72 -2.99 -26.85
CA ILE A 202 -14.98 -2.24 -26.72
C ILE A 202 -14.72 -0.74 -26.78
N PHE A 203 -13.63 -0.29 -26.15
CA PHE A 203 -13.21 1.11 -26.10
C PHE A 203 -11.69 1.19 -25.93
N SER A 204 -11.06 2.13 -26.63
CA SER A 204 -9.64 2.44 -26.49
C SER A 204 -9.38 3.94 -26.70
N THR A 205 -8.40 4.46 -25.96
CA THR A 205 -7.87 5.82 -26.12
C THR A 205 -6.67 5.84 -27.07
N GLN A 206 -6.28 7.03 -27.54
CA GLN A 206 -5.09 7.17 -28.37
C GLN A 206 -3.83 6.75 -27.61
N GLU A 207 -3.74 7.07 -26.32
CA GLU A 207 -2.64 6.67 -25.43
C GLU A 207 -2.53 5.15 -25.35
N TRP A 208 -3.66 4.44 -25.25
CA TRP A 208 -3.69 2.98 -25.26
C TRP A 208 -3.20 2.39 -26.58
N ASN A 209 -3.65 2.96 -27.70
CA ASN A 209 -3.23 2.53 -29.03
C ASN A 209 -1.73 2.78 -29.26
N ASN A 210 -1.19 3.88 -28.75
CA ASN A 210 0.25 4.16 -28.78
C ASN A 210 1.04 3.09 -28.01
N LEU A 211 0.55 2.60 -26.86
CA LEU A 211 1.21 1.51 -26.14
C LEU A 211 1.19 0.21 -26.96
N LYS A 212 0.03 -0.16 -27.52
CA LYS A 212 -0.10 -1.37 -28.36
C LYS A 212 0.89 -1.40 -29.50
N GLN A 213 1.09 -0.26 -30.17
CA GLN A 213 2.01 -0.13 -31.29
C GLN A 213 3.49 -0.22 -30.85
N ASN A 214 3.83 0.34 -29.69
CA ASN A 214 5.23 0.42 -29.25
C ASN A 214 5.70 -0.80 -28.43
N LEU A 215 4.78 -1.59 -27.90
CA LEU A 215 5.09 -2.75 -27.06
C LEU A 215 4.35 -3.97 -27.61
N THR A 216 5.01 -4.76 -28.46
CA THR A 216 4.41 -5.95 -29.09
C THR A 216 4.37 -7.16 -28.15
N PHE A 217 3.52 -8.14 -28.49
CA PHE A 217 3.38 -9.37 -27.71
C PHE A 217 4.72 -10.10 -27.61
N LEU A 218 5.45 -10.25 -28.72
CA LEU A 218 6.75 -10.92 -28.75
C LEU A 218 7.80 -10.27 -27.84
N LYS A 219 7.74 -8.95 -27.58
CA LYS A 219 8.66 -8.30 -26.62
C LYS A 219 8.45 -8.81 -25.21
N ILE A 220 7.19 -8.92 -24.78
CA ILE A 220 6.84 -9.40 -23.44
C ILE A 220 7.00 -10.92 -23.37
N ALA A 221 6.43 -11.64 -24.33
CA ALA A 221 6.40 -13.09 -24.35
C ALA A 221 7.77 -13.72 -24.64
N GLY A 222 8.68 -12.96 -25.26
CA GLY A 222 10.07 -13.36 -25.43
C GLY A 222 10.85 -13.44 -24.11
N THR A 223 10.37 -12.81 -23.02
CA THR A 223 11.04 -12.87 -21.72
C THR A 223 10.98 -14.28 -21.12
N LYS A 224 12.08 -14.69 -20.51
CA LYS A 224 12.19 -15.97 -19.78
C LYS A 224 11.16 -16.03 -18.65
N THR A 225 11.04 -14.92 -17.92
CA THR A 225 10.11 -14.81 -16.78
C THR A 225 8.67 -15.08 -17.22
N PHE A 226 8.22 -14.50 -18.34
CA PHE A 226 6.88 -14.75 -18.88
C PHE A 226 6.67 -16.23 -19.25
N LYS A 227 7.58 -16.82 -20.04
CA LYS A 227 7.47 -18.22 -20.49
C LYS A 227 7.43 -19.19 -19.32
N GLN A 228 8.34 -19.02 -18.36
CA GLN A 228 8.39 -19.87 -17.16
C GLN A 228 7.16 -19.71 -16.26
N ALA A 229 6.67 -18.47 -16.10
CA ALA A 229 5.45 -18.22 -15.35
C ALA A 229 4.23 -18.88 -16.02
N CYS A 230 4.09 -18.78 -17.34
CA CYS A 230 2.99 -19.42 -18.08
C CYS A 230 3.02 -20.94 -17.93
N LEU A 231 4.17 -21.58 -18.18
CA LEU A 231 4.30 -23.05 -18.08
C LEU A 231 4.15 -23.54 -16.62
N GLY A 232 4.60 -22.77 -15.64
CA GLY A 232 4.39 -23.06 -14.22
C GLY A 232 2.91 -22.97 -13.83
N GLN A 233 2.22 -21.91 -14.24
CA GLN A 233 0.80 -21.70 -13.97
C GLN A 233 -0.09 -22.70 -14.72
N ALA A 234 0.29 -23.11 -15.94
CA ALA A 234 -0.44 -24.12 -16.71
C ALA A 234 -0.59 -25.43 -15.91
N LEU A 235 0.47 -25.86 -15.20
CA LEU A 235 0.43 -27.04 -14.34
C LEU A 235 -0.27 -26.82 -12.99
N GLY A 236 -0.78 -25.62 -12.70
CA GLY A 236 -1.46 -25.27 -11.45
C GLY A 236 -2.75 -26.05 -11.19
N VAL A 237 -3.38 -26.56 -12.26
CA VAL A 237 -4.53 -27.48 -12.18
C VAL A 237 -4.15 -28.88 -11.67
N GLY A 238 -2.85 -29.20 -11.64
CA GLY A 238 -2.30 -30.42 -11.09
C GLY A 238 -1.74 -30.27 -9.67
N LYS A 239 -1.48 -31.41 -9.03
CA LYS A 239 -0.72 -31.53 -7.78
C LYS A 239 0.39 -32.57 -7.98
N LYS A 240 1.61 -32.21 -7.56
CA LYS A 240 2.77 -33.12 -7.60
C LYS A 240 2.63 -34.21 -6.53
N LYS A 241 2.82 -35.48 -6.91
CA LYS A 241 2.92 -36.62 -5.99
C LYS A 241 4.31 -36.70 -5.37
N LYS A 242 4.45 -37.47 -4.28
CA LYS A 242 5.75 -37.75 -3.62
C LYS A 242 6.80 -38.33 -4.59
N GLN A 243 6.37 -39.12 -5.57
CA GLN A 243 7.22 -39.72 -6.60
C GLN A 243 7.49 -38.80 -7.82
N GLY A 244 7.09 -37.53 -7.76
CA GLY A 244 7.33 -36.55 -8.83
C GLY A 244 6.26 -36.48 -9.92
N ALA A 245 5.46 -37.53 -10.12
CA ALA A 245 4.35 -37.53 -11.08
C ALA A 245 3.23 -36.54 -10.71
N PHE A 246 2.64 -35.87 -11.70
CA PHE A 246 1.51 -34.97 -11.49
C PHE A 246 0.17 -35.73 -11.52
N LYS A 247 -0.82 -35.26 -10.76
CA LYS A 247 -2.22 -35.70 -10.85
C LYS A 247 -3.14 -34.48 -10.89
N LEU A 248 -4.19 -34.55 -11.69
CA LEU A 248 -5.24 -33.54 -11.73
C LEU A 248 -5.85 -33.32 -10.32
N ARG A 249 -6.05 -32.06 -9.94
CA ARG A 249 -6.71 -31.73 -8.66
C ARG A 249 -8.19 -32.12 -8.72
N PRO A 250 -8.73 -32.74 -7.65
CA PRO A 250 -10.18 -32.97 -7.54
C PRO A 250 -10.96 -31.66 -7.69
N GLY A 251 -12.11 -31.70 -8.38
CA GLY A 251 -12.97 -30.52 -8.58
C GLY A 251 -12.48 -29.52 -9.64
N THR A 252 -11.43 -29.83 -10.41
CA THR A 252 -11.01 -28.97 -11.51
C THR A 252 -12.09 -28.90 -12.59
N SER A 253 -12.57 -27.70 -12.89
CA SER A 253 -13.50 -27.41 -13.98
C SER A 253 -12.80 -27.46 -15.34
N ILE A 254 -13.53 -27.79 -16.40
CA ILE A 254 -13.01 -27.74 -17.77
C ILE A 254 -12.46 -26.36 -18.13
N PHE A 255 -13.11 -25.27 -17.70
CA PHE A 255 -12.62 -23.90 -17.90
C PHE A 255 -11.18 -23.68 -17.42
N LYS A 256 -10.83 -24.18 -16.22
CA LYS A 256 -9.47 -24.09 -15.68
C LYS A 256 -8.46 -24.88 -16.52
N ILE A 257 -8.87 -26.02 -17.09
CA ILE A 257 -8.02 -26.80 -18.00
C ILE A 257 -7.80 -26.04 -19.31
N CYS A 258 -8.86 -25.46 -19.90
CA CYS A 258 -8.77 -24.61 -21.09
C CYS A 258 -7.88 -23.37 -20.84
N GLN A 259 -7.95 -22.75 -19.66
CA GLN A 259 -7.04 -21.68 -19.28
C GLN A 259 -5.58 -22.14 -19.25
N SER A 260 -5.30 -23.35 -18.75
CA SER A 260 -3.96 -23.93 -18.78
C SER A 260 -3.45 -24.18 -20.20
N PHE A 261 -4.29 -24.69 -21.10
CA PHE A 261 -3.93 -24.85 -22.52
C PHE A 261 -3.66 -23.51 -23.19
N ARG A 262 -4.46 -22.48 -22.90
CA ARG A 262 -4.20 -21.11 -23.36
C ARG A 262 -2.83 -20.61 -22.93
N LEU A 263 -2.39 -20.90 -21.70
CA LEU A 263 -1.05 -20.52 -21.23
C LEU A 263 0.06 -21.21 -22.03
N CYS A 264 -0.09 -22.50 -22.37
CA CYS A 264 0.84 -23.21 -23.25
C CYS A 264 0.85 -22.61 -24.66
N HIS A 265 -0.33 -22.30 -25.19
CA HIS A 265 -0.50 -21.69 -26.51
C HIS A 265 0.24 -20.35 -26.62
N LEU A 266 0.16 -19.47 -25.61
CA LEU A 266 0.91 -18.21 -25.59
C LEU A 266 2.42 -18.43 -25.69
N VAL A 267 2.95 -19.44 -25.00
CA VAL A 267 4.38 -19.78 -25.06
C VAL A 267 4.75 -20.33 -26.43
N GLU A 268 3.91 -21.19 -26.99
CA GLU A 268 4.12 -21.74 -28.33
C GLU A 268 4.14 -20.64 -29.40
N GLN A 269 3.20 -19.69 -29.37
CA GLN A 269 3.18 -18.56 -30.31
C GLN A 269 4.43 -17.68 -30.18
N ALA A 270 4.89 -17.42 -28.95
CA ALA A 270 6.14 -16.72 -28.72
C ALA A 270 7.36 -17.44 -29.31
N LEU A 271 7.39 -18.78 -29.23
CA LEU A 271 8.45 -19.60 -29.84
C LEU A 271 8.37 -19.64 -31.37
N LYS A 272 7.16 -19.53 -31.94
CA LYS A 272 6.90 -19.45 -33.38
C LYS A 272 7.08 -18.04 -33.96
N GLN A 273 7.41 -17.04 -33.12
CA GLN A 273 7.49 -15.62 -33.52
C GLN A 273 6.18 -15.11 -34.12
N ASN A 274 5.06 -15.56 -33.58
CA ASN A 274 3.73 -15.08 -33.97
C ASN A 274 3.20 -14.11 -32.90
N ASP A 275 2.72 -12.95 -33.35
CA ASP A 275 2.11 -11.92 -32.50
C ASP A 275 0.59 -12.11 -32.35
N ASP A 276 -0.05 -12.94 -33.18
CA ASP A 276 -1.49 -13.24 -33.03
C ASP A 276 -1.71 -14.32 -31.97
N ILE A 277 -2.37 -13.92 -30.89
CA ILE A 277 -2.72 -14.77 -29.74
C ILE A 277 -4.23 -14.86 -29.54
N SER A 278 -5.00 -14.31 -30.46
CA SER A 278 -6.40 -13.98 -30.23
C SER A 278 -7.35 -15.14 -30.51
N THR A 279 -6.97 -16.02 -31.45
CA THR A 279 -7.76 -17.18 -31.86
C THR A 279 -6.95 -18.46 -31.79
N VAL A 280 -7.64 -19.60 -31.67
CA VAL A 280 -7.03 -20.92 -31.82
C VAL A 280 -7.11 -21.29 -33.30
N ASP A 281 -6.04 -21.03 -34.04
CA ASP A 281 -5.90 -21.47 -35.44
C ASP A 281 -5.37 -22.90 -35.48
N GLU A 282 -6.26 -23.87 -35.75
CA GLU A 282 -5.93 -25.30 -35.82
C GLU A 282 -4.79 -25.62 -36.79
N SER A 283 -4.64 -24.84 -37.87
CA SER A 283 -3.59 -25.04 -38.87
C SER A 283 -2.18 -24.73 -38.34
N GLN A 284 -2.10 -23.96 -37.25
CA GLN A 284 -0.85 -23.53 -36.63
C GLN A 284 -0.54 -24.30 -35.35
N LEU A 285 -1.39 -25.22 -34.91
CA LEU A 285 -1.19 -25.97 -33.67
C LEU A 285 -0.18 -27.10 -33.81
N SER A 286 0.56 -27.37 -32.73
CA SER A 286 1.30 -28.63 -32.60
C SER A 286 0.35 -29.82 -32.53
N LEU A 287 0.86 -31.02 -32.84
CA LEU A 287 0.08 -32.26 -32.78
C LEU A 287 -0.59 -32.48 -31.41
N VAL A 288 0.07 -32.13 -30.31
CA VAL A 288 -0.49 -32.25 -28.96
C VAL A 288 -1.62 -31.25 -28.74
N ALA A 289 -1.46 -30.03 -29.21
CA ALA A 289 -2.47 -28.98 -29.13
C ALA A 289 -3.70 -29.30 -29.98
N SER A 290 -3.54 -29.83 -31.20
CA SER A 290 -4.66 -30.26 -32.05
C SER A 290 -5.46 -31.38 -31.40
N LYS A 291 -4.80 -32.41 -30.84
CA LYS A 291 -5.47 -33.47 -30.08
C LYS A 291 -6.26 -32.94 -28.88
N ALA A 292 -5.72 -31.92 -28.21
CA ALA A 292 -6.42 -31.28 -27.10
C ALA A 292 -7.66 -30.53 -27.58
N VAL A 293 -7.60 -29.83 -28.72
CA VAL A 293 -8.75 -29.16 -29.34
C VAL A 293 -9.86 -30.16 -29.65
N ASP A 294 -9.55 -31.27 -30.32
CA ASP A 294 -10.54 -32.31 -30.66
C ASP A 294 -11.29 -32.80 -29.42
N LEU A 295 -10.54 -33.08 -28.35
CA LEU A 295 -11.09 -33.59 -27.09
C LEU A 295 -11.87 -32.52 -26.31
N ILE A 296 -11.47 -31.24 -26.41
CA ILE A 296 -12.21 -30.11 -25.83
C ILE A 296 -13.55 -29.91 -26.54
N CYS A 297 -13.58 -29.96 -27.88
CA CYS A 297 -14.79 -29.81 -28.67
C CYS A 297 -15.82 -30.91 -28.36
N GLN A 298 -15.35 -32.11 -28.03
CA GLN A 298 -16.20 -33.25 -27.69
C GLN A 298 -16.52 -33.36 -26.19
N PHE A 299 -16.01 -32.47 -25.34
CA PHE A 299 -16.02 -32.64 -23.88
C PHE A 299 -17.42 -32.87 -23.28
N TYR A 300 -18.42 -32.09 -23.70
CA TYR A 300 -19.79 -32.20 -23.16
C TYR A 300 -20.61 -33.32 -23.80
N ASP A 301 -20.16 -33.84 -24.95
CA ASP A 301 -20.75 -34.99 -25.62
C ASP A 301 -20.06 -36.31 -25.21
N HIS A 302 -18.98 -36.23 -24.44
CA HIS A 302 -18.16 -37.38 -24.05
C HIS A 302 -18.88 -38.24 -22.99
N PRO A 303 -18.99 -39.57 -23.19
CA PRO A 303 -19.75 -40.46 -22.30
C PRO A 303 -19.20 -40.53 -20.87
N ASP A 304 -17.89 -40.28 -20.70
CA ASP A 304 -17.23 -40.17 -19.40
C ASP A 304 -16.44 -38.85 -19.31
N SER A 305 -17.09 -37.81 -18.79
CA SER A 305 -16.46 -36.50 -18.63
C SER A 305 -15.29 -36.50 -17.64
N VAL A 306 -15.22 -37.47 -16.71
CA VAL A 306 -14.11 -37.57 -15.74
C VAL A 306 -12.88 -38.13 -16.43
N LYS A 307 -13.04 -39.20 -17.21
CA LYS A 307 -11.95 -39.76 -18.03
C LYS A 307 -11.41 -38.73 -19.03
N CYS A 308 -12.30 -38.02 -19.73
CA CYS A 308 -11.94 -36.96 -20.65
C CYS A 308 -11.09 -35.86 -19.98
N LYS A 309 -11.42 -35.43 -18.76
CA LYS A 309 -10.57 -34.46 -18.01
C LYS A 309 -9.17 -34.99 -17.70
N HIS A 310 -9.04 -36.28 -17.42
CA HIS A 310 -7.72 -36.88 -17.13
C HIS A 310 -6.88 -36.94 -18.41
N GLU A 311 -7.47 -37.35 -19.53
CA GLU A 311 -6.80 -37.34 -20.84
C GLU A 311 -6.37 -35.94 -21.26
N LEU A 312 -7.22 -34.93 -21.09
CA LEU A 312 -6.87 -33.52 -21.29
C LEU A 312 -5.70 -33.09 -20.39
N PHE A 313 -5.68 -33.53 -19.13
CA PHE A 313 -4.59 -33.21 -18.22
C PHE A 313 -3.27 -33.88 -18.61
N ASP A 314 -3.32 -35.10 -19.14
CA ASP A 314 -2.14 -35.82 -19.63
C ASP A 314 -1.57 -35.13 -20.88
N LEU A 315 -2.42 -34.73 -21.83
CA LEU A 315 -2.04 -33.91 -22.99
C LEU A 315 -1.42 -32.57 -22.57
N LEU A 316 -2.00 -31.90 -21.57
CA LEU A 316 -1.45 -30.67 -21.01
C LEU A 316 -0.05 -30.89 -20.43
N CYS A 317 0.15 -31.95 -19.65
CA CYS A 317 1.46 -32.28 -19.08
C CYS A 317 2.48 -32.61 -20.17
N GLN A 318 2.07 -33.34 -21.21
CA GLN A 318 2.90 -33.61 -22.38
C GLN A 318 3.34 -32.32 -23.04
N TRP A 319 2.40 -31.43 -23.38
CA TRP A 319 2.71 -30.18 -24.08
C TRP A 319 3.62 -29.27 -23.25
N VAL A 320 3.40 -29.16 -21.93
CA VAL A 320 4.30 -28.40 -21.06
C VAL A 320 5.72 -28.97 -21.07
N ASN A 321 5.87 -30.30 -21.09
CA ASN A 321 7.20 -30.93 -21.15
C ASN A 321 7.88 -30.68 -22.49
N GLU A 322 7.15 -30.77 -23.60
CA GLU A 322 7.66 -30.45 -24.94
C GLU A 322 8.14 -28.99 -25.02
N LEU A 323 7.34 -28.05 -24.53
CA LEU A 323 7.71 -26.63 -24.50
C LEU A 323 8.92 -26.37 -23.59
N LYS A 324 8.99 -27.01 -22.42
CA LYS A 324 10.15 -26.85 -21.50
C LYS A 324 11.45 -27.40 -22.06
N ALA A 325 11.39 -28.37 -22.97
CA ALA A 325 12.57 -28.93 -23.62
C ALA A 325 13.18 -27.97 -24.65
N ASP A 326 12.44 -26.95 -25.10
CA ASP A 326 12.96 -25.92 -26.00
C ASP A 326 13.93 -24.97 -25.27
N HIS A 327 15.19 -24.98 -25.70
CA HIS A 327 16.27 -24.16 -25.12
C HIS A 327 15.94 -22.65 -25.11
N ARG A 328 15.12 -22.17 -26.05
CA ARG A 328 14.70 -20.76 -26.14
C ARG A 328 13.82 -20.36 -24.96
N VAL A 329 13.24 -21.30 -24.22
CA VAL A 329 12.48 -21.02 -22.99
C VAL A 329 13.39 -20.64 -21.82
N ILE A 330 14.63 -21.11 -21.80
CA ILE A 330 15.59 -20.91 -20.69
C ILE A 330 16.68 -19.89 -20.99
N GLU A 331 16.81 -19.45 -22.25
CA GLU A 331 17.78 -18.46 -22.74
C GLU A 331 17.73 -17.13 -21.99
N MET A 332 18.90 -16.51 -21.72
CA MET A 332 19.03 -15.32 -20.87
C MET A 332 19.40 -14.03 -21.61
N ASP A 333 20.02 -14.10 -22.79
CA ASP A 333 20.59 -12.92 -23.45
C ASP A 333 19.52 -11.98 -24.01
N SER A 334 18.44 -12.55 -24.55
CA SER A 334 17.25 -11.79 -24.99
C SER A 334 16.41 -11.24 -23.83
N ASP A 335 16.51 -11.82 -22.63
CA ASP A 335 15.66 -11.50 -21.48
C ASP A 335 15.98 -10.11 -20.92
N LYS A 336 17.26 -9.81 -20.63
CA LYS A 336 17.67 -8.50 -20.08
C LYS A 336 17.37 -7.35 -21.04
N LYS A 337 17.60 -7.56 -22.34
CA LYS A 337 17.33 -6.56 -23.39
C LYS A 337 15.83 -6.28 -23.49
N ASN A 338 15.00 -7.31 -23.52
CA ASN A 338 13.55 -7.15 -23.54
C ASN A 338 13.03 -6.49 -22.26
N GLN A 339 13.50 -6.89 -21.08
CA GLN A 339 13.09 -6.29 -19.80
C GLN A 339 13.43 -4.80 -19.71
N THR A 340 14.61 -4.40 -20.20
CA THR A 340 15.01 -2.99 -20.26
C THR A 340 14.13 -2.20 -21.21
N PHE A 341 13.86 -2.75 -22.40
CA PHE A 341 12.95 -2.15 -23.38
C PHE A 341 11.53 -2.00 -22.82
N ILE A 342 10.96 -3.07 -22.26
CA ILE A 342 9.63 -3.08 -21.62
C ILE A 342 9.56 -2.00 -20.55
N SER A 343 10.54 -1.94 -19.65
CA SER A 343 10.56 -0.98 -18.55
C SER A 343 10.64 0.47 -19.04
N THR A 344 11.44 0.73 -20.06
CA THR A 344 11.61 2.07 -20.64
C THR A 344 10.35 2.53 -21.38
N THR A 345 9.82 1.67 -22.26
CA THR A 345 8.61 1.96 -23.05
C THR A 345 7.40 2.14 -22.15
N LEU A 346 7.19 1.24 -21.17
CA LEU A 346 6.11 1.37 -20.21
C LEU A 346 6.29 2.58 -19.30
N GLY A 347 7.50 2.84 -18.80
CA GLY A 347 7.75 4.00 -17.93
C GLY A 347 7.42 5.32 -18.62
N SER A 348 7.81 5.48 -19.89
CA SER A 348 7.46 6.65 -20.71
C SER A 348 5.96 6.76 -20.95
N TRP A 349 5.30 5.64 -21.28
CA TRP A 349 3.86 5.60 -21.50
C TRP A 349 3.06 5.91 -20.22
N LEU A 350 3.41 5.31 -19.08
CA LEU A 350 2.76 5.57 -17.79
C LEU A 350 2.83 7.06 -17.41
N THR A 351 4.02 7.66 -17.58
CA THR A 351 4.26 9.06 -17.27
C THR A 351 3.44 9.99 -18.15
N SER A 352 3.54 9.83 -19.48
CA SER A 352 2.80 10.66 -20.43
C SER A 352 1.29 10.51 -20.29
N THR A 353 0.79 9.27 -20.13
CA THR A 353 -0.63 8.98 -19.99
C THR A 353 -1.21 9.55 -18.71
N ARG A 354 -0.49 9.49 -17.58
CA ARG A 354 -0.99 10.12 -16.35
C ARG A 354 -0.96 11.64 -16.42
N LEU A 355 0.13 12.21 -16.91
CA LEU A 355 0.28 13.66 -16.96
C LEU A 355 -0.70 14.31 -17.93
N GLN A 356 -1.09 13.65 -19.01
CA GLN A 356 -1.99 14.21 -20.04
C GLN A 356 -1.53 15.61 -20.50
N GLY A 357 -0.22 15.78 -20.69
CA GLY A 357 0.40 17.04 -21.08
C GLY A 357 0.64 18.05 -19.95
N LYS A 358 0.21 17.77 -18.70
CA LYS A 358 0.60 18.57 -17.53
C LYS A 358 2.13 18.55 -17.37
N LYS A 359 2.72 19.72 -17.11
CA LYS A 359 4.15 19.85 -16.81
C LYS A 359 4.36 19.72 -15.31
N ILE A 360 5.31 18.89 -14.93
CA ILE A 360 5.81 18.82 -13.55
C ILE A 360 6.72 20.02 -13.33
N LYS A 361 6.48 20.77 -12.26
CA LYS A 361 7.43 21.82 -11.85
C LYS A 361 8.72 21.15 -11.40
N PRO A 362 9.89 21.58 -11.90
CA PRO A 362 11.15 21.04 -11.43
C PRO A 362 11.31 21.33 -9.93
N PHE A 363 12.13 20.54 -9.25
CA PHE A 363 12.58 20.91 -7.91
C PHE A 363 13.13 22.33 -7.94
N ALA A 364 12.74 23.15 -6.96
CA ALA A 364 13.28 24.49 -6.87
C ALA A 364 14.80 24.40 -6.72
N ALA A 365 15.52 25.29 -7.41
CA ALA A 365 16.95 25.44 -7.20
C ALA A 365 17.18 25.69 -5.71
N LEU A 366 18.07 24.88 -5.14
CA LEU A 366 18.44 25.04 -3.76
C LEU A 366 19.24 26.36 -3.58
N PRO A 367 19.07 27.06 -2.45
CA PRO A 367 19.57 28.43 -2.29
C PRO A 367 21.08 28.54 -1.94
N ASP A 368 21.81 27.44 -1.77
CA ASP A 368 23.20 27.41 -1.28
C ASP A 368 24.12 26.46 -2.09
N ASP A 369 25.37 26.25 -1.63
CA ASP A 369 26.41 25.46 -2.31
C ASP A 369 26.33 23.93 -2.01
N HIS A 370 25.42 23.47 -1.16
CA HIS A 370 25.20 22.06 -0.78
C HIS A 370 26.40 21.29 -0.20
N SER A 371 27.59 21.88 -0.15
CA SER A 371 28.82 21.26 0.35
C SER A 371 28.63 20.62 1.73
N GLN A 372 27.87 21.27 2.61
CA GLN A 372 27.55 20.74 3.95
C GLN A 372 26.54 19.59 3.89
N LEU A 373 25.44 19.73 3.13
CA LEU A 373 24.42 18.69 2.99
C LEU A 373 25.02 17.42 2.36
N LEU A 374 25.78 17.56 1.29
CA LEU A 374 26.47 16.45 0.63
C LEU A 374 27.41 15.72 1.60
N LYS A 375 28.18 16.47 2.40
CA LYS A 375 29.05 15.88 3.43
C LYS A 375 28.24 15.08 4.45
N ILE A 376 27.11 15.60 4.92
CA ILE A 376 26.23 14.89 5.87
C ILE A 376 25.62 13.65 5.23
N MET A 377 25.16 13.72 3.97
CA MET A 377 24.61 12.57 3.27
C MET A 377 25.65 11.47 3.03
N GLN A 378 26.90 11.85 2.75
CA GLN A 378 28.03 10.93 2.67
C GLN A 378 28.35 10.31 4.03
N GLU A 379 28.28 11.10 5.11
CA GLU A 379 28.48 10.63 6.49
C GLU A 379 27.41 9.61 6.90
N ILE A 380 26.13 9.90 6.62
CA ILE A 380 25.00 8.96 6.85
C ILE A 380 25.19 7.67 6.02
N GLY A 381 25.67 7.81 4.78
CA GLY A 381 26.00 6.68 3.91
C GLY A 381 24.78 5.93 3.34
N GLY A 382 25.00 4.68 2.94
CA GLY A 382 23.96 3.82 2.39
C GLY A 382 23.27 4.39 1.14
N PRO A 383 21.94 4.21 0.99
CA PRO A 383 21.16 4.83 -0.09
C PRO A 383 21.12 6.36 -0.01
N MET A 384 21.27 6.95 1.17
CA MET A 384 21.21 8.42 1.34
C MET A 384 22.34 9.13 0.62
N ALA A 385 23.54 8.55 0.59
CA ALA A 385 24.68 9.08 -0.16
C ALA A 385 24.46 9.14 -1.69
N LYS A 386 23.41 8.49 -2.22
CA LYS A 386 23.07 8.45 -3.65
C LYS A 386 21.90 9.36 -4.03
N ILE A 387 21.16 9.86 -3.04
CA ILE A 387 20.04 10.78 -3.28
C ILE A 387 20.61 12.14 -3.69
N GLN A 388 19.98 12.81 -4.65
CA GLN A 388 20.42 14.14 -5.07
C GLN A 388 20.00 15.19 -4.02
N PRO A 389 20.80 16.24 -3.77
CA PRO A 389 20.49 17.28 -2.78
C PRO A 389 19.08 17.86 -2.91
N GLU A 390 18.60 18.10 -4.13
CA GLU A 390 17.30 18.74 -4.43
C GLU A 390 16.12 17.89 -3.95
N GLN A 391 16.34 16.58 -3.77
CA GLN A 391 15.34 15.65 -3.28
C GLN A 391 15.22 15.67 -1.75
N ILE A 392 16.19 16.22 -1.03
CA ILE A 392 16.18 16.24 0.42
C ILE A 392 15.28 17.38 0.91
N LEU A 393 14.26 17.03 1.69
CA LEU A 393 13.37 17.99 2.33
C LEU A 393 13.89 18.36 3.71
N LEU A 394 14.42 17.38 4.42
CA LEU A 394 14.89 17.52 5.79
C LEU A 394 16.03 16.53 6.10
N VAL A 395 17.02 17.02 6.84
CA VAL A 395 17.92 16.19 7.66
C VAL A 395 17.90 16.72 9.09
N THR A 396 17.72 15.83 10.06
CA THR A 396 17.78 16.19 11.48
C THR A 396 18.37 15.06 12.31
N ILE A 397 18.74 15.37 13.56
CA ILE A 397 19.18 14.40 14.55
C ILE A 397 17.97 14.00 15.39
N ALA A 398 17.77 12.70 15.57
CA ALA A 398 16.72 12.11 16.37
C ALA A 398 17.26 11.60 17.72
N GLY A 399 16.41 10.88 18.45
CA GLY A 399 16.80 10.22 19.68
C GLY A 399 17.18 11.21 20.79
N SER A 400 18.17 10.84 21.60
CA SER A 400 18.44 11.63 22.81
C SER A 400 19.09 12.99 22.56
N ALA A 401 19.76 13.16 21.41
CA ALA A 401 20.32 14.44 21.02
C ALA A 401 19.21 15.46 20.67
N LEU A 402 18.13 15.02 20.01
CA LEU A 402 16.94 15.83 19.75
C LEU A 402 16.35 16.42 21.04
N TYR A 403 16.30 15.61 22.10
CA TYR A 403 15.72 16.02 23.38
C TYR A 403 16.66 16.86 24.26
N ASN A 404 17.88 17.16 23.81
CA ASN A 404 18.96 17.75 24.61
C ASN A 404 19.39 16.89 25.82
N LEU A 405 19.34 15.56 25.65
CA LEU A 405 19.65 14.58 26.68
C LEU A 405 20.89 13.73 26.35
N LYS A 406 21.66 14.09 25.31
CA LYS A 406 22.85 13.37 24.87
C LYS A 406 23.89 13.26 26.00
N VAL A 407 24.45 12.07 26.19
CA VAL A 407 25.64 11.81 27.03
C VAL A 407 26.82 11.40 26.13
N PRO A 408 28.08 11.43 26.61
CA PRO A 408 29.26 11.22 25.77
C PRO A 408 29.27 9.91 24.95
N ASP A 409 28.68 8.84 25.47
CA ASP A 409 28.58 7.52 24.82
C ASP A 409 27.27 7.31 24.02
N SER A 410 26.55 8.39 23.73
CA SER A 410 25.36 8.34 22.89
C SER A 410 25.73 8.28 21.42
N ASP A 411 25.06 7.38 20.73
CA ASP A 411 24.96 7.31 19.27
C ASP A 411 24.34 8.59 18.69
N VAL A 412 24.54 8.76 17.37
CA VAL A 412 23.86 9.77 16.57
C VAL A 412 22.84 9.06 15.69
N ASP A 413 21.57 9.34 15.96
CA ASP A 413 20.45 8.90 15.15
C ASP A 413 20.13 10.01 14.15
N TYR A 414 20.21 9.75 12.84
CA TYR A 414 19.70 10.69 11.84
C TYR A 414 18.27 10.34 11.42
N LEU A 415 17.50 11.37 11.09
CA LEU A 415 16.26 11.22 10.37
C LEU A 415 16.29 12.08 9.11
N VAL A 416 15.93 11.45 7.99
CA VAL A 416 15.91 12.09 6.67
C VAL A 416 14.49 12.02 6.11
N VAL A 417 14.00 13.16 5.60
CA VAL A 417 12.78 13.19 4.77
C VAL A 417 13.19 13.61 3.37
N TYR A 418 12.81 12.83 2.38
CA TYR A 418 13.16 13.07 0.97
C TYR A 418 11.95 12.91 0.06
N ALA A 419 11.97 13.54 -1.10
CA ALA A 419 10.99 13.37 -2.16
C ALA A 419 11.66 12.72 -3.37
N LEU A 420 11.14 11.59 -3.82
CA LEU A 420 11.55 11.05 -5.11
C LEU A 420 11.03 11.95 -6.24
N PRO A 421 11.75 12.05 -7.38
CA PRO A 421 11.27 12.82 -8.52
C PRO A 421 9.94 12.24 -8.98
N THR A 422 8.98 13.12 -9.29
CA THR A 422 7.63 12.73 -9.68
C THR A 422 7.68 11.77 -10.87
N GLU A 423 8.53 12.05 -11.85
CA GLU A 423 8.75 11.18 -13.02
C GLU A 423 9.17 9.77 -12.63
N THR A 424 10.02 9.62 -11.60
CA THR A 424 10.46 8.30 -11.10
C THR A 424 9.28 7.50 -10.54
N LEU A 425 8.36 8.16 -9.85
CA LEU A 425 7.15 7.53 -9.31
C LEU A 425 6.16 7.18 -10.42
N LEU A 426 6.00 8.06 -11.41
CA LEU A 426 5.09 7.85 -12.54
C LEU A 426 5.58 6.77 -13.50
N SER A 427 6.88 6.68 -13.74
CA SER A 427 7.49 5.70 -14.65
C SER A 427 7.73 4.33 -14.02
N ALA A 428 7.40 4.14 -12.75
CA ALA A 428 7.76 2.95 -11.99
C ALA A 428 7.01 1.69 -12.47
N THR A 429 7.74 0.77 -13.09
CA THR A 429 7.24 -0.57 -13.48
C THR A 429 7.40 -1.61 -12.37
N SER A 430 7.92 -1.21 -11.22
CA SER A 430 8.08 -2.05 -10.02
C SER A 430 7.67 -1.27 -8.76
N LYS A 431 7.69 -1.95 -7.60
CA LYS A 431 7.41 -1.31 -6.31
C LYS A 431 8.61 -0.42 -5.95
N VAL A 432 8.35 0.86 -5.74
CA VAL A 432 9.36 1.84 -5.32
C VAL A 432 9.57 1.68 -3.82
N GLN A 433 10.83 1.68 -3.39
CA GLN A 433 11.17 1.67 -1.97
C GLN A 433 11.02 3.09 -1.40
N GLU A 434 10.18 3.24 -0.39
CA GLU A 434 9.84 4.55 0.20
C GLU A 434 10.42 4.74 1.61
N CYS A 435 11.05 3.72 2.18
CA CYS A 435 11.70 3.78 3.49
C CYS A 435 13.04 3.06 3.47
N TYR A 436 14.02 3.66 4.12
CA TYR A 436 15.32 3.06 4.39
C TYR A 436 15.61 3.18 5.88
N GLU A 437 16.12 2.12 6.50
CA GLU A 437 16.55 2.15 7.90
C GLU A 437 17.91 1.46 8.01
N CYS A 438 18.81 2.05 8.79
CA CYS A 438 20.06 1.43 9.22
C CYS A 438 20.14 1.52 10.74
N ARG A 439 20.08 0.37 11.42
CA ARG A 439 20.09 0.27 12.89
C ARG A 439 20.92 -0.94 13.32
N GLY A 440 21.52 -0.89 14.50
CA GLY A 440 22.16 -2.04 15.13
C GLY A 440 23.46 -1.72 15.88
N GLN A 441 23.84 -2.63 16.78
CA GLN A 441 24.97 -2.46 17.73
C GLN A 441 26.36 -2.24 17.08
N HIS A 442 26.49 -2.49 15.78
CA HIS A 442 27.73 -2.32 15.02
C HIS A 442 27.69 -1.11 14.07
N GLN A 443 26.59 -0.37 14.05
CA GLN A 443 26.48 0.84 13.22
C GLN A 443 27.02 2.03 14.00
N VAL A 444 27.99 2.73 13.42
CA VAL A 444 28.52 3.98 13.98
C VAL A 444 27.48 5.11 13.86
N ILE A 445 26.64 5.03 12.84
CA ILE A 445 25.56 5.97 12.55
C ILE A 445 24.29 5.18 12.29
N GLU A 446 23.24 5.47 13.06
CA GLU A 446 21.89 4.96 12.80
C GLU A 446 21.09 6.00 12.01
N TYR A 447 20.22 5.56 11.12
CA TYR A 447 19.27 6.47 10.48
C TYR A 447 17.94 5.82 10.10
N GLY A 448 16.90 6.66 10.05
CA GLY A 448 15.65 6.38 9.36
C GLY A 448 15.41 7.41 8.26
N ALA A 449 15.10 6.96 7.06
CA ALA A 449 14.81 7.82 5.92
C ALA A 449 13.42 7.52 5.35
N TYR A 450 12.59 8.55 5.21
CA TYR A 450 11.20 8.44 4.79
C TYR A 450 10.95 9.27 3.53
N GLU A 451 10.40 8.63 2.52
CA GLU A 451 9.86 9.33 1.35
C GLU A 451 8.66 10.18 1.78
N ALA A 452 8.49 11.37 1.19
CA ALA A 452 7.50 12.39 1.55
C ALA A 452 6.08 11.83 1.75
N ARG A 453 5.65 10.89 0.89
CA ARG A 453 4.35 10.21 1.01
C ARG A 453 4.26 9.40 2.30
N THR A 454 5.27 8.57 2.57
CA THR A 454 5.29 7.73 3.77
C THR A 454 5.44 8.56 5.03
N PHE A 455 6.20 9.66 4.96
CA PHE A 455 6.27 10.63 6.05
C PHE A 455 4.89 11.21 6.37
N CYS A 456 4.13 11.67 5.37
CA CYS A 456 2.74 12.14 5.57
C CYS A 456 1.83 11.05 6.14
N GLU A 457 1.89 9.82 5.61
CA GLU A 457 1.12 8.68 6.14
C GLU A 457 1.38 8.50 7.63
N MET A 458 2.64 8.58 8.04
CA MET A 458 3.01 8.39 9.43
C MET A 458 2.68 9.60 10.33
N LEU A 459 2.69 10.82 9.79
CA LEU A 459 2.17 12.01 10.48
C LEU A 459 0.66 11.89 10.74
N LEU A 460 -0.11 11.43 9.74
CA LEU A 460 -1.56 11.22 9.88
C LEU A 460 -1.91 10.08 10.85
N LYS A 461 -1.00 9.11 11.02
CA LYS A 461 -1.05 8.09 12.08
C LYS A 461 -0.56 8.61 13.43
N CYS A 462 -0.12 9.86 13.51
CA CYS A 462 0.44 10.51 14.69
C CYS A 462 1.64 9.75 15.28
N SER A 463 2.54 9.26 14.42
CA SER A 463 3.79 8.64 14.85
C SER A 463 4.58 9.61 15.75
N VAL A 464 4.73 9.25 17.03
CA VAL A 464 5.32 10.12 18.06
C VAL A 464 6.67 10.68 17.62
N ILE A 465 7.56 9.84 17.09
CA ILE A 465 8.91 10.26 16.66
C ILE A 465 8.82 11.29 15.53
N LEU A 466 7.95 11.07 14.53
CA LEU A 466 7.86 11.96 13.38
C LEU A 466 7.12 13.26 13.69
N LEU A 467 6.15 13.21 14.62
CA LEU A 467 5.56 14.43 15.19
C LEU A 467 6.60 15.27 15.90
N GLU A 468 7.48 14.66 16.70
CA GLU A 468 8.56 15.38 17.39
C GLU A 468 9.56 16.02 16.42
N ILE A 469 9.83 15.35 15.30
CA ILE A 469 10.62 15.95 14.22
C ILE A 469 9.90 17.16 13.61
N LEU A 470 8.59 17.11 13.43
CA LEU A 470 7.82 18.25 12.92
C LEU A 470 7.73 19.41 13.93
N TYR A 471 7.71 19.10 15.22
CA TYR A 471 7.55 20.09 16.29
C TYR A 471 8.82 20.87 16.61
N THR A 472 9.99 20.25 16.43
CA THR A 472 11.28 20.92 16.62
C THR A 472 11.55 21.93 15.50
N ASP A 473 12.27 23.00 15.83
CA ASP A 473 12.81 23.94 14.85
C ASP A 473 14.33 23.71 14.62
N GLU A 474 14.95 22.87 15.42
CA GLU A 474 16.37 22.50 15.31
C GLU A 474 16.56 21.37 14.31
N HIS A 475 16.94 21.74 13.09
CA HIS A 475 17.22 20.82 12.01
C HIS A 475 18.67 21.00 11.55
N VAL A 476 19.29 19.92 11.09
CA VAL A 476 20.63 19.99 10.49
C VAL A 476 20.55 20.65 9.11
N TYR A 477 19.49 20.33 8.36
CA TYR A 477 19.15 20.92 7.08
C TYR A 477 17.64 20.87 6.89
N SER A 478 17.05 21.92 6.34
CA SER A 478 15.66 21.90 5.86
C SER A 478 15.52 22.80 4.64
N ASN A 479 14.67 22.42 3.69
CA ASN A 479 14.37 23.23 2.52
C ASN A 479 13.04 24.01 2.69
N HIS A 480 12.71 24.84 1.70
CA HIS A 480 11.49 25.66 1.73
C HIS A 480 10.20 24.83 1.80
N LEU A 481 10.14 23.64 1.18
CA LEU A 481 8.97 22.76 1.25
C LEU A 481 8.74 22.24 2.67
N TRP A 482 9.82 21.85 3.38
CA TRP A 482 9.72 21.50 4.80
C TRP A 482 9.20 22.67 5.62
N GLN A 483 9.73 23.88 5.39
CA GLN A 483 9.32 25.08 6.10
C GLN A 483 7.82 25.38 5.91
N GLU A 484 7.26 25.18 4.72
CA GLU A 484 5.81 25.32 4.50
C GLU A 484 5.00 24.34 5.37
N LEU A 485 5.41 23.07 5.46
CA LEU A 485 4.72 22.11 6.35
C LEU A 485 4.87 22.48 7.83
N SER A 486 6.07 22.88 8.26
CA SER A 486 6.36 23.23 9.65
C SER A 486 5.54 24.42 10.16
N LYS A 487 5.08 25.34 9.29
CA LYS A 487 4.14 26.42 9.68
C LYS A 487 2.83 25.87 10.23
N HIS A 488 2.45 24.67 9.82
CA HIS A 488 1.21 24.00 10.23
C HIS A 488 1.41 22.97 11.34
N LYS A 489 2.56 22.96 12.03
CA LYS A 489 2.84 21.97 13.07
C LYS A 489 1.77 21.90 14.18
N LYS A 490 1.07 23.01 14.47
CA LYS A 490 -0.04 23.04 15.44
C LYS A 490 -1.25 22.19 15.01
N GLU A 491 -1.50 22.01 13.71
CA GLU A 491 -2.60 21.17 13.19
C GLU A 491 -2.45 19.67 13.50
N PHE A 492 -1.24 19.24 13.90
CA PHE A 492 -0.96 17.86 14.29
C PHE A 492 -1.10 17.63 15.80
N VAL A 493 -1.32 18.69 16.59
CA VAL A 493 -1.65 18.61 18.01
C VAL A 493 -3.14 18.24 18.14
N THR A 494 -3.41 16.94 18.23
CA THR A 494 -4.76 16.35 18.16
C THR A 494 -4.99 15.33 19.27
N GLU A 495 -6.24 14.93 19.48
CA GLU A 495 -6.56 13.84 20.43
C GLU A 495 -5.89 12.53 20.04
N LYS A 496 -5.87 12.20 18.74
CA LYS A 496 -5.14 11.04 18.22
C LYS A 496 -3.65 11.11 18.58
N ALA A 497 -3.02 12.28 18.50
CA ALA A 497 -1.63 12.44 18.89
C ALA A 497 -1.42 12.24 20.39
N ILE A 498 -2.28 12.81 21.25
CA ILE A 498 -2.27 12.57 22.71
C ILE A 498 -2.37 11.07 23.01
N LEU A 499 -3.29 10.36 22.34
CA LEU A 499 -3.48 8.93 22.52
C LEU A 499 -2.26 8.11 22.09
N GLN A 500 -1.54 8.50 21.02
CA GLN A 500 -0.29 7.83 20.62
C GLN A 500 0.83 8.02 21.64
N TYR A 501 0.97 9.22 22.22
CA TYR A 501 1.93 9.48 23.29
C TYR A 501 1.61 8.63 24.54
N LEU A 502 0.34 8.60 24.97
CA LEU A 502 -0.10 7.76 26.08
C LEU A 502 0.10 6.26 25.81
N GLY A 503 -0.19 5.82 24.59
CA GLY A 503 0.02 4.44 24.15
C GLY A 503 1.50 4.04 24.22
N LEU A 504 2.41 4.92 23.77
CA LEU A 504 3.85 4.70 23.88
C LEU A 504 4.29 4.62 25.35
N ILE A 505 3.85 5.54 26.20
CA ILE A 505 4.16 5.54 27.63
C ILE A 505 3.69 4.23 28.28
N LYS A 506 2.44 3.83 28.01
CA LYS A 506 1.87 2.57 28.52
C LYS A 506 2.67 1.35 28.07
N ASN A 507 3.10 1.30 26.82
CA ASN A 507 3.92 0.20 26.28
C ASN A 507 5.30 0.15 26.95
N ASN A 508 5.94 1.30 27.15
CA ASN A 508 7.22 1.39 27.86
C ASN A 508 7.08 0.97 29.33
N MET A 509 6.03 1.42 30.03
CA MET A 509 5.73 1.00 31.41
C MET A 509 5.50 -0.51 31.52
N LYS A 510 4.81 -1.12 30.55
CA LYS A 510 4.67 -2.58 30.48
C LYS A 510 6.04 -3.27 30.33
N SER A 511 6.90 -2.77 29.45
CA SER A 511 8.27 -3.27 29.28
C SER A 511 9.09 -3.16 30.58
N ILE A 512 9.01 -2.03 31.28
CA ILE A 512 9.64 -1.82 32.59
C ILE A 512 9.11 -2.83 33.63
N ALA A 513 7.79 -3.03 33.69
CA ALA A 513 7.16 -3.97 34.64
C ALA A 513 7.55 -5.42 34.39
N THR A 514 7.77 -5.84 33.13
CA THR A 514 8.23 -7.19 32.82
C THR A 514 9.67 -7.49 33.26
N GLY A 515 10.44 -6.46 33.64
CA GLY A 515 11.81 -6.63 34.12
C GLY A 515 12.84 -7.07 33.06
N LYS A 516 12.43 -7.25 31.79
CA LYS A 516 13.27 -7.80 30.72
C LYS A 516 14.58 -7.03 30.48
N LEU A 517 14.59 -5.73 30.78
CA LEU A 517 15.74 -4.85 30.55
C LEU A 517 16.51 -4.50 31.83
N VAL A 518 16.13 -5.04 33.00
CA VAL A 518 16.75 -4.71 34.29
C VAL A 518 18.25 -5.01 34.29
N HIS A 519 18.67 -6.06 33.57
CA HIS A 519 20.09 -6.42 33.42
C HIS A 519 20.90 -5.44 32.55
N SER A 520 20.23 -4.50 31.86
CA SER A 520 20.85 -3.47 31.04
C SER A 520 20.40 -2.09 31.51
N VAL A 521 21.09 -1.54 32.50
CA VAL A 521 20.77 -0.24 33.13
C VAL A 521 20.56 0.86 32.06
N LYS A 522 21.43 0.96 31.06
CA LYS A 522 21.30 1.94 29.96
C LYS A 522 19.98 1.80 29.20
N ARG A 523 19.55 0.56 28.88
CA ARG A 523 18.30 0.31 28.13
C ARG A 523 17.06 0.48 29.02
N ASP A 524 17.13 0.08 30.29
CA ASP A 524 16.04 0.29 31.25
C ASP A 524 15.80 1.78 31.49
N ARG A 525 16.87 2.56 31.77
CA ARG A 525 16.81 4.01 31.94
C ARG A 525 16.37 4.75 30.67
N LYS A 526 16.65 4.20 29.49
CA LYS A 526 16.12 4.74 28.22
C LYS A 526 14.60 4.80 28.21
N LEU A 527 13.92 3.75 28.70
CA LEU A 527 12.47 3.74 28.78
C LEU A 527 11.94 4.79 29.76
N PHE A 528 12.58 4.96 30.92
CA PHE A 528 12.15 5.94 31.93
C PHE A 528 12.24 7.38 31.44
N TYR A 529 13.42 7.82 30.95
CA TYR A 529 13.57 9.21 30.52
C TYR A 529 12.67 9.53 29.33
N GLN A 530 12.47 8.56 28.42
CA GLN A 530 11.52 8.72 27.31
C GLN A 530 10.11 8.95 27.85
N ASN A 531 9.65 8.18 28.84
CA ASN A 531 8.32 8.37 29.42
C ASN A 531 8.15 9.75 30.07
N PHE A 532 9.11 10.21 30.88
CA PHE A 532 9.03 11.53 31.49
C PHE A 532 9.07 12.67 30.46
N HIS A 533 9.87 12.52 29.40
CA HIS A 533 9.87 13.44 28.27
C HIS A 533 8.49 13.52 27.59
N LYS A 534 7.87 12.37 27.27
CA LYS A 534 6.53 12.32 26.66
C LYS A 534 5.45 12.87 27.58
N LEU A 535 5.53 12.60 28.88
CA LEU A 535 4.61 13.17 29.88
C LEU A 535 4.71 14.69 29.93
N HIS A 536 5.93 15.26 29.84
CA HIS A 536 6.12 16.69 29.75
C HIS A 536 5.50 17.26 28.46
N CYS A 537 5.71 16.61 27.31
CA CYS A 537 5.10 17.03 26.04
C CYS A 537 3.56 17.07 26.13
N LEU A 538 2.95 16.06 26.78
CA LEU A 538 1.50 15.98 26.95
C LEU A 538 0.91 17.18 27.71
N GLN A 539 1.66 17.81 28.62
CA GLN A 539 1.19 18.99 29.36
C GLN A 539 0.89 20.18 28.43
N TYR A 540 1.69 20.36 27.38
CA TYR A 540 1.47 21.41 26.36
C TYR A 540 0.36 21.01 25.40
N MET A 541 0.38 19.75 24.94
CA MET A 541 -0.63 19.25 24.01
C MET A 541 -2.04 19.33 24.60
N MET A 542 -2.22 19.11 25.91
CA MET A 542 -3.51 19.31 26.59
C MET A 542 -4.13 20.69 26.39
N THR A 543 -3.28 21.72 26.23
CA THR A 543 -3.69 23.12 26.01
C THR A 543 -3.73 23.51 24.53
N GLY A 544 -3.52 22.55 23.62
CA GLY A 544 -3.43 22.80 22.18
C GLY A 544 -2.12 23.43 21.74
N GLU A 545 -1.11 23.43 22.60
CA GLU A 545 0.21 24.00 22.30
C GLU A 545 1.16 22.95 21.74
N VAL A 546 2.06 23.40 20.86
CA VAL A 546 3.10 22.56 20.28
C VAL A 546 4.11 22.23 21.38
N PRO A 547 4.40 20.95 21.67
CA PRO A 547 5.25 20.59 22.79
C PRO A 547 6.73 20.96 22.51
N PRO A 548 7.47 21.44 23.52
CA PRO A 548 8.90 21.69 23.41
C PRO A 548 9.66 20.37 23.43
N VAL A 549 9.93 19.83 22.24
CA VAL A 549 10.63 18.55 22.07
C VAL A 549 12.01 18.59 22.70
N ARG A 550 12.73 19.70 22.53
CA ARG A 550 14.02 19.93 23.16
C ARG A 550 13.84 20.44 24.58
N LEU A 551 14.36 19.70 25.56
CA LEU A 551 14.26 20.08 26.97
C LEU A 551 15.31 21.13 27.34
N ASN A 552 14.90 22.07 28.18
CA ASN A 552 15.76 23.11 28.75
C ASN A 552 15.45 23.33 30.24
N GLY A 553 16.38 23.92 30.98
CA GLY A 553 16.17 24.30 32.38
C GLY A 553 15.85 23.12 33.31
N PRO A 554 15.05 23.33 34.38
CA PRO A 554 14.83 22.34 35.43
C PRO A 554 14.28 20.99 34.95
N ILE A 555 13.40 20.99 33.94
CA ILE A 555 12.86 19.73 33.39
C ILE A 555 13.94 18.91 32.70
N ARG A 556 14.88 19.55 31.99
CA ARG A 556 16.02 18.86 31.38
C ARG A 556 16.87 18.20 32.45
N ASP A 557 17.19 18.94 33.51
CA ASP A 557 18.06 18.44 34.58
C ASP A 557 17.40 17.28 35.32
N PHE A 558 16.09 17.36 35.58
CA PHE A 558 15.30 16.25 36.11
C PHE A 558 15.39 14.99 35.22
N VAL A 559 15.10 15.12 33.93
CA VAL A 559 15.11 13.97 33.00
C VAL A 559 16.53 13.41 32.79
N MET A 560 17.56 14.28 32.83
CA MET A 560 18.96 13.86 32.82
C MET A 560 19.33 13.07 34.06
N ASN A 561 18.89 13.48 35.24
CA ASN A 561 19.13 12.74 36.48
C ASN A 561 18.44 11.37 36.45
N VAL A 562 17.22 11.27 35.91
CA VAL A 562 16.57 9.95 35.68
C VAL A 562 17.44 9.04 34.82
N ARG A 563 18.11 9.61 33.80
CA ARG A 563 18.97 8.88 32.87
C ARG A 563 20.30 8.46 33.49
N THR A 564 20.94 9.31 34.29
CA THR A 564 22.34 9.13 34.72
C THR A 564 22.54 8.75 36.19
N GLN A 565 21.59 9.06 37.07
CA GLN A 565 21.68 8.77 38.50
C GLN A 565 20.91 7.49 38.85
N HIS A 566 21.41 6.73 39.84
CA HIS A 566 20.93 5.37 40.11
C HIS A 566 20.61 5.08 41.58
N GLU A 567 20.93 5.99 42.49
CA GLU A 567 20.82 5.79 43.94
C GLU A 567 19.83 6.77 44.59
N GLY A 568 19.41 6.46 45.82
CA GLY A 568 18.51 7.31 46.60
C GLY A 568 17.17 7.56 45.91
N GLU A 569 16.83 8.84 45.75
CA GLU A 569 15.60 9.27 45.06
C GLU A 569 15.56 8.87 43.57
N TRP A 570 16.71 8.57 42.97
CA TRP A 570 16.86 8.12 41.58
C TRP A 570 16.95 6.60 41.44
N SER A 571 16.71 5.87 42.54
CA SER A 571 16.51 4.42 42.51
C SER A 571 15.38 4.03 41.55
N ARG A 572 15.48 2.83 40.97
CA ARG A 572 14.53 2.34 39.96
C ARG A 572 13.09 2.32 40.49
N GLU A 573 12.93 1.92 41.74
CA GLU A 573 11.63 1.83 42.43
C GLU A 573 11.02 3.21 42.65
N SER A 574 11.84 4.19 43.07
CA SER A 574 11.43 5.58 43.27
C SER A 574 10.95 6.22 41.97
N ILE A 575 11.76 6.13 40.89
CA ILE A 575 11.37 6.70 39.60
C ILE A 575 10.17 5.98 38.98
N LEU A 576 10.00 4.68 39.24
CA LEU A 576 8.84 3.93 38.78
C LEU A 576 7.58 4.40 39.47
N LYS A 577 7.63 4.63 40.79
CA LYS A 577 6.51 5.22 41.54
C LYS A 577 6.17 6.60 40.99
N GLN A 578 7.17 7.48 40.85
CA GLN A 578 6.98 8.82 40.30
C GLN A 578 6.39 8.81 38.88
N LEU A 579 6.83 7.89 38.03
CA LEU A 579 6.29 7.70 36.69
C LEU A 579 4.81 7.30 36.72
N HIS A 580 4.42 6.36 37.59
CA HIS A 580 3.02 5.97 37.74
C HIS A 580 2.15 7.11 38.24
N ASP A 581 2.65 7.89 39.21
CA ASP A 581 1.92 9.02 39.79
C ASP A 581 1.71 10.12 38.73
N GLN A 582 2.75 10.50 37.97
CA GLN A 582 2.62 11.48 36.89
C GLN A 582 1.72 11.00 35.74
N TYR A 583 1.84 9.72 35.36
CA TYR A 583 0.97 9.16 34.32
C TYR A 583 -0.50 9.15 34.75
N ARG A 584 -0.78 8.87 36.02
CA ARG A 584 -2.13 8.93 36.59
C ARG A 584 -2.67 10.37 36.58
N ASP A 585 -1.89 11.33 37.07
CA ASP A 585 -2.25 12.75 37.09
C ASP A 585 -2.60 13.27 35.67
N VAL A 586 -1.78 12.91 34.67
CA VAL A 586 -2.07 13.26 33.26
C VAL A 586 -3.38 12.63 32.78
N LYS A 587 -3.64 11.35 33.08
CA LYS A 587 -4.91 10.70 32.71
C LYS A 587 -6.12 11.38 33.38
N GLU A 588 -6.02 11.72 34.66
CA GLU A 588 -7.07 12.39 35.41
C GLU A 588 -7.37 13.78 34.83
N LYS A 589 -6.34 14.58 34.55
CA LYS A 589 -6.47 15.89 33.90
C LYS A 589 -7.13 15.79 32.51
N LEU A 590 -6.76 14.80 31.69
CA LEU A 590 -7.39 14.58 30.38
C LEU A 590 -8.87 14.24 30.46
N ALA A 591 -9.31 13.52 31.49
CA ALA A 591 -10.72 13.21 31.65
C ALA A 591 -11.51 14.36 32.29
N GLN A 592 -10.85 15.24 33.06
CA GLN A 592 -11.50 16.35 33.77
C GLN A 592 -11.57 17.64 32.97
N ARG A 593 -10.77 17.81 31.91
CA ARG A 593 -10.80 19.01 31.05
C ARG A 593 -12.20 19.33 30.54
N GLU A 594 -12.45 20.60 30.28
CA GLU A 594 -13.73 21.10 29.76
C GLU A 594 -13.77 21.11 28.23
N SER A 595 -12.62 21.26 27.57
CA SER A 595 -12.46 21.28 26.12
C SER A 595 -11.65 20.08 25.61
N ARG A 596 -11.81 19.74 24.33
CA ARG A 596 -11.03 18.72 23.62
C ARG A 596 -10.47 19.33 22.33
N LEU A 597 -9.37 18.77 21.87
CA LEU A 597 -8.82 19.09 20.56
C LEU A 597 -9.62 18.39 19.45
N LYS A 598 -9.30 18.73 18.20
CA LYS A 598 -9.74 17.97 17.02
C LYS A 598 -9.31 16.51 17.15
N GLU A 599 -10.17 15.57 16.75
CA GLU A 599 -9.87 14.15 16.95
C GLU A 599 -8.67 13.69 16.11
N ASN A 600 -8.59 14.11 14.84
CA ASN A 600 -7.57 13.67 13.89
C ASN A 600 -6.82 14.84 13.22
N PRO A 601 -5.58 14.61 12.76
CA PRO A 601 -4.84 15.57 11.95
C PRO A 601 -5.51 15.80 10.58
N ASP A 602 -5.18 16.93 9.94
CA ASP A 602 -5.76 17.30 8.66
C ASP A 602 -5.14 16.50 7.49
N TYR A 603 -5.93 15.58 6.93
CA TYR A 603 -5.56 14.80 5.75
C TYR A 603 -5.28 15.67 4.53
N ASN A 604 -6.11 16.68 4.27
CA ASN A 604 -6.01 17.54 3.09
C ASN A 604 -4.75 18.39 3.14
N LEU A 605 -4.34 18.80 4.33
CA LEU A 605 -3.07 19.51 4.53
C LEU A 605 -1.88 18.65 4.07
N CYS A 606 -1.81 17.40 4.55
CA CYS A 606 -0.77 16.46 4.13
C CYS A 606 -0.84 16.18 2.62
N MET A 607 -2.05 16.00 2.06
CA MET A 607 -2.23 15.80 0.63
C MET A 607 -1.72 17.00 -0.17
N GLN A 608 -2.10 18.23 0.18
CA GLN A 608 -1.72 19.45 -0.51
C GLN A 608 -0.20 19.68 -0.46
N TRP A 609 0.41 19.48 0.72
CA TRP A 609 1.86 19.55 0.84
C TRP A 609 2.55 18.51 -0.04
N LEU A 610 2.03 17.28 -0.06
CA LEU A 610 2.59 16.21 -0.88
C LEU A 610 2.48 16.51 -2.38
N MET A 611 1.34 17.04 -2.84
CA MET A 611 1.15 17.49 -4.22
C MET A 611 2.15 18.60 -4.59
N THR A 612 2.40 19.53 -3.66
CA THR A 612 3.43 20.58 -3.84
C THR A 612 4.82 19.97 -3.97
N CYS A 613 5.17 18.98 -3.13
CA CYS A 613 6.42 18.22 -3.25
C CYS A 613 6.53 17.45 -4.58
N ARG A 614 5.42 17.17 -5.27
CA ARG A 614 5.40 16.56 -6.61
C ARG A 614 5.47 17.56 -7.76
N GLY A 615 5.45 18.85 -7.46
CA GLY A 615 5.41 19.90 -8.48
C GLY A 615 4.11 19.89 -9.30
N LEU A 616 3.01 19.41 -8.71
CA LEU A 616 1.68 19.29 -9.33
C LEU A 616 0.71 20.37 -8.88
#